data_AF-A0A955JVU6-F1
#
_entry.id   AF-A0A955JVU6-F1
#
_cell.length_a   1.000
_cell.length_b   1.000
_cell.length_c   1.000
_cell.angle_alpha   90.00
_cell.angle_beta   90.00
_cell.angle_gamma   90.00
#
_symmetry.space_group_name_H-M   'P 1'
#
loop_
_entity.id
_entity.type
_entity.pdbx_description
1 polymer ?
#
loop_
_entity_poly.entity_id
_entity_poly.type
_entity_poly.pdbx_seq_one_letter_code
_entity_poly.pdbx_strand_id
1 'polypeptide(L)'
;TVTGLNRAVINVANDVIAPTMQVVDPEPGEALHRHEEVFIRANDASGISSVEMQFSGNPAWFPISFRPDTKYPDRYFQKIPDAISDGVYDITFRATDTAGSQTTQTIPGVIVDKTNPVLNVTNPGTNLSGSVPIVGDISDNMQIGHYRVQIMSGALPPHFAKTDLIYNQLFTVNATTFSGVLDTIDTTAFADGTYHLRIVTMDEAGNNVDERYVSITIDNSTTPSPVITPGSGGSTGSGDAQPTITFAAAPAGLAGGGIGFVGGANLGAGNVLGANTDNANAQTQTTGSTSSTSTTGGTAGRVKATSDTKRSWVSYWYYWLPALLALIGLLLLLAKRRRDKDGQNTTA
;
A
#
# COMPACT_ATOMS: atom_id res chain seq x y z
N THR A 1 70.56 44.72 -52.61
CA THR A 1 70.15 44.90 -51.21
C THR A 1 68.63 45.05 -51.19
N VAL A 2 67.91 43.93 -51.06
CA VAL A 2 66.45 43.97 -50.88
C VAL A 2 66.19 43.89 -49.38
N THR A 3 65.71 45.01 -48.86
CA THR A 3 65.38 45.29 -47.47
C THR A 3 64.15 44.53 -47.00
N GLY A 4 64.28 43.88 -45.85
CA GLY A 4 63.23 43.77 -44.83
C GLY A 4 62.02 42.93 -45.17
N LEU A 5 62.13 41.61 -45.00
CA LEU A 5 60.96 40.79 -44.71
C LEU A 5 60.45 41.15 -43.31
N ASN A 6 59.40 41.96 -43.23
CA ASN A 6 58.60 42.10 -42.02
C ASN A 6 57.95 40.74 -41.73
N ARG A 7 58.59 39.93 -40.88
CA ARG A 7 57.93 38.78 -40.25
C ARG A 7 56.88 39.34 -39.30
N ALA A 8 55.62 39.31 -39.72
CA ALA A 8 54.49 39.45 -38.80
C ALA A 8 54.61 38.33 -37.78
N VAL A 9 55.02 38.67 -36.55
CA VAL A 9 54.91 37.75 -35.41
C VAL A 9 53.44 37.74 -35.05
N ILE A 10 52.69 36.77 -35.59
CA ILE A 10 51.37 36.45 -35.10
C ILE A 10 51.62 35.75 -33.76
N ASN A 11 51.46 36.48 -32.65
CA ASN A 11 51.32 35.88 -31.34
C ASN A 11 49.96 35.17 -31.31
N VAL A 12 49.90 33.95 -31.84
CA VAL A 12 48.87 33.02 -31.41
C VAL A 12 49.27 32.65 -29.99
N ALA A 13 48.54 33.16 -29.00
CA ALA A 13 48.61 32.59 -27.66
C ALA A 13 48.12 31.14 -27.80
N ASN A 14 49.05 30.22 -28.02
CA ASN A 14 48.75 28.81 -28.14
C ASN A 14 48.69 28.30 -26.71
N ASP A 15 47.48 28.28 -26.14
CA ASP A 15 47.30 27.62 -24.86
C ASP A 15 47.59 26.13 -25.02
N VAL A 16 48.36 25.60 -24.07
CA VAL A 16 48.80 24.20 -24.02
C VAL A 16 48.55 23.59 -22.64
N ILE A 17 47.97 24.37 -21.71
CA ILE A 17 47.66 23.91 -20.36
C ILE A 17 46.29 23.25 -20.43
N ALA A 18 46.22 21.99 -20.01
CA ALA A 18 44.96 21.27 -19.99
C ALA A 18 44.02 21.81 -18.90
N PRO A 19 42.69 21.75 -19.12
CA PRO A 19 41.71 22.20 -18.14
C PRO A 19 41.84 21.43 -16.83
N THR A 20 41.60 22.09 -15.70
CA THR A 20 41.40 21.39 -14.42
C THR A 20 40.02 20.76 -14.38
N MET A 21 39.91 19.55 -13.82
CA MET A 21 38.63 18.84 -13.69
C MET A 21 38.56 18.10 -12.36
N GLN A 22 37.40 18.16 -11.71
CA GLN A 22 37.06 17.36 -10.53
C GLN A 22 35.65 16.81 -10.69
N VAL A 23 35.53 15.48 -10.73
CA VAL A 23 34.25 14.81 -10.53
C VAL A 23 33.92 14.85 -9.03
N VAL A 24 32.79 15.46 -8.69
CA VAL A 24 32.30 15.56 -7.31
C VAL A 24 31.33 14.41 -7.01
N ASP A 25 30.54 14.01 -8.01
CA ASP A 25 29.57 12.92 -7.99
C ASP A 25 29.47 12.39 -9.44
N PRO A 26 29.62 11.08 -9.68
CA PRO A 26 29.60 9.99 -8.70
C PRO A 26 30.94 9.67 -8.04
N GLU A 27 30.85 9.06 -6.86
CA GLU A 27 31.93 8.35 -6.19
C GLU A 27 32.08 6.91 -6.74
N PRO A 28 33.27 6.29 -6.62
CA PRO A 28 33.45 4.89 -7.02
C PRO A 28 32.49 3.94 -6.31
N GLY A 29 31.73 3.15 -7.07
CA GLY A 29 30.75 2.20 -6.53
C GLY A 29 29.38 2.80 -6.18
N GLU A 30 29.17 4.10 -6.38
CA GLU A 30 27.89 4.76 -6.09
C GLU A 30 26.78 4.25 -7.00
N ALA A 31 25.57 4.12 -6.45
CA ALA A 31 24.37 3.74 -7.18
C ALA A 31 23.57 4.98 -7.55
N LEU A 32 23.36 5.17 -8.84
CA LEU A 32 22.65 6.30 -9.43
C LEU A 32 21.23 5.90 -9.84
N HIS A 33 20.24 6.52 -9.21
CA HIS A 33 18.83 6.26 -9.53
C HIS A 33 18.27 7.14 -10.65
N ARG A 34 17.02 6.90 -11.07
CA ARG A 34 16.36 7.57 -12.21
C ARG A 34 16.45 9.11 -12.21
N HIS A 35 16.58 9.74 -11.05
CA HIS A 35 16.57 11.20 -10.93
C HIS A 35 17.93 11.79 -10.52
N GLU A 36 18.93 10.96 -10.27
CA GLU A 36 20.27 11.44 -9.93
C GLU A 36 21.01 11.97 -11.16
N GLU A 37 21.92 12.90 -10.88
CA GLU A 37 22.59 13.73 -11.86
C GLU A 37 24.06 13.82 -11.49
N VAL A 38 24.93 13.66 -12.47
CA VAL A 38 26.38 13.77 -12.23
C VAL A 38 26.76 15.22 -11.97
N PHE A 39 27.74 15.46 -11.10
CA PHE A 39 28.27 16.78 -10.79
C PHE A 39 29.78 16.82 -11.00
N ILE A 40 30.20 17.66 -11.95
CA ILE A 40 31.61 17.92 -12.27
C ILE A 40 31.90 19.41 -12.12
N ARG A 41 33.11 19.73 -11.69
CA ARG A 41 33.71 21.06 -11.80
C ARG A 41 34.84 21.03 -12.82
N ALA A 42 34.84 21.99 -13.72
CA ALA A 42 35.93 22.13 -14.69
C ALA A 42 36.25 23.61 -14.90
N ASN A 43 37.54 23.94 -14.94
CA ASN A 43 38.00 25.31 -15.09
C ASN A 43 39.31 25.37 -15.88
N ASP A 44 39.41 26.38 -16.73
CA ASP A 44 40.62 26.71 -17.48
C ASP A 44 40.71 28.22 -17.72
N ALA A 45 41.93 28.76 -17.85
CA ALA A 45 42.15 30.19 -18.07
C ALA A 45 41.68 30.67 -19.45
N SER A 46 41.73 29.80 -20.47
CA SER A 46 41.20 30.03 -21.82
C SER A 46 39.72 29.63 -21.95
N GLY A 47 39.13 29.12 -20.86
CA GLY A 47 37.74 28.69 -20.82
C GLY A 47 37.54 27.26 -21.34
N ILE A 48 36.40 26.68 -20.97
CA ILE A 48 36.03 25.31 -21.31
C ILE A 48 35.15 25.30 -22.56
N SER A 49 35.52 24.50 -23.56
CA SER A 49 34.77 24.28 -24.79
C SER A 49 33.69 23.20 -24.62
N SER A 50 34.03 22.07 -23.99
CA SER A 50 33.08 20.99 -23.74
C SER A 50 33.42 20.19 -22.49
N VAL A 51 32.38 19.62 -21.88
CA VAL A 51 32.50 18.56 -20.88
C VAL A 51 31.58 17.43 -21.31
N GLU A 52 32.10 16.21 -21.32
CA GLU A 52 31.41 15.02 -21.83
C GLU A 52 31.64 13.82 -20.90
N MET A 53 30.73 12.85 -20.90
CA MET A 53 30.88 11.55 -20.25
C MET A 53 30.70 10.39 -21.22
N GLN A 54 31.37 9.28 -20.95
CA GLN A 54 31.25 8.02 -21.65
C GLN A 54 31.10 6.88 -20.63
N PHE A 55 30.26 5.92 -20.95
CA PHE A 55 30.03 4.73 -20.12
C PHE A 55 30.77 3.53 -20.73
N SER A 56 31.43 2.72 -19.90
CA SER A 56 32.12 1.51 -20.37
C SER A 56 31.21 0.61 -21.21
N GLY A 57 31.68 0.18 -22.39
CA GLY A 57 30.90 -0.62 -23.34
C GLY A 57 29.98 0.20 -24.27
N ASN A 58 29.81 1.50 -24.02
CA ASN A 58 29.13 2.42 -24.93
C ASN A 58 30.15 3.38 -25.60
N PRO A 59 30.33 3.35 -26.93
CA PRO A 59 31.31 4.21 -27.60
C PRO A 59 30.89 5.68 -27.65
N ALA A 60 29.62 6.01 -27.42
CA ALA A 60 29.11 7.37 -27.52
C ALA A 60 29.57 8.25 -26.35
N TRP A 61 29.98 9.47 -26.67
CA TRP A 61 30.18 10.54 -25.70
C TRP A 61 28.88 11.34 -25.56
N PHE A 62 28.50 11.61 -24.31
CA PHE A 62 27.31 12.38 -23.98
C PHE A 62 27.73 13.73 -23.40
N PRO A 63 27.20 14.84 -23.92
CA PRO A 63 27.54 16.16 -23.41
C PRO A 63 26.97 16.38 -22.01
N ILE A 64 27.70 17.13 -21.18
CA ILE A 64 27.29 17.55 -19.85
C ILE A 64 27.05 19.05 -19.86
N SER A 65 25.88 19.47 -19.38
CA SER A 65 25.46 20.86 -19.48
C SER A 65 26.17 21.73 -18.45
N PHE A 66 26.70 22.89 -18.87
CA PHE A 66 27.17 23.93 -17.95
C PHE A 66 25.97 24.58 -17.25
N ARG A 67 25.93 24.49 -15.91
CA ARG A 67 24.83 25.01 -15.08
C ARG A 67 25.38 25.64 -13.79
N PRO A 68 26.05 26.80 -13.89
CA PRO A 68 26.60 27.47 -12.71
C PRO A 68 25.50 27.90 -11.74
N ASP A 69 25.82 27.94 -10.45
CA ASP A 69 25.01 28.63 -9.45
C ASP A 69 25.88 29.49 -8.52
N THR A 70 25.24 30.13 -7.54
CA THR A 70 25.93 31.02 -6.59
C THR A 70 26.95 30.31 -5.70
N LYS A 71 26.79 28.99 -5.48
CA LYS A 71 27.70 28.17 -4.68
C LYS A 71 28.81 27.56 -5.54
N TYR A 72 28.51 27.24 -6.80
CA TYR A 72 29.39 26.54 -7.74
C TYR A 72 29.35 27.23 -9.12
N PRO A 73 30.20 28.24 -9.37
CA PRO A 73 30.23 29.01 -10.62
C PRO A 73 30.86 28.24 -11.81
N ASP A 74 31.51 27.12 -11.54
CA ASP A 74 32.24 26.26 -12.47
C ASP A 74 31.56 24.89 -12.66
N ARG A 75 30.26 24.82 -12.33
CA ARG A 75 29.50 23.56 -12.30
C ARG A 75 29.00 23.09 -13.67
N TYR A 76 29.24 21.82 -13.93
CA TYR A 76 28.64 21.01 -14.98
C TYR A 76 27.74 19.94 -14.37
N PHE A 77 26.60 19.70 -15.02
CA PHE A 77 25.54 18.87 -14.46
C PHE A 77 24.67 18.21 -15.53
N GLN A 78 24.37 16.92 -15.37
CA GLN A 78 23.60 16.17 -16.36
C GLN A 78 22.96 14.91 -15.76
N LYS A 79 21.71 14.62 -16.15
CA LYS A 79 21.07 13.31 -15.89
C LYS A 79 21.79 12.22 -16.65
N ILE A 80 21.76 11.00 -16.09
CA ILE A 80 22.15 9.81 -16.84
C ILE A 80 21.29 9.71 -18.11
N PRO A 81 21.89 9.57 -19.31
CA PRO A 81 21.13 9.56 -20.55
C PRO A 81 20.17 8.37 -20.61
N ASP A 82 18.96 8.58 -21.15
CA ASP A 82 17.95 7.52 -21.27
C ASP A 82 18.45 6.31 -22.10
N ALA A 83 19.38 6.55 -23.03
CA ALA A 83 20.00 5.53 -23.87
C ALA A 83 20.93 4.57 -23.10
N ILE A 84 21.34 4.91 -21.88
CA ILE A 84 22.12 4.02 -21.02
C ILE A 84 21.15 3.08 -20.29
N SER A 85 21.31 1.77 -20.44
CA SER A 85 20.52 0.79 -19.70
C SER A 85 21.00 0.68 -18.25
N ASP A 86 20.23 -0.03 -17.43
CA ASP A 86 20.70 -0.39 -16.09
C ASP A 86 21.93 -1.30 -16.19
N GLY A 87 22.86 -1.17 -15.24
CA GLY A 87 24.11 -1.92 -15.23
C GLY A 87 25.23 -1.23 -14.44
N VAL A 88 26.37 -1.91 -14.35
CA VAL A 88 27.58 -1.38 -13.69
C VAL A 88 28.51 -0.83 -14.75
N TYR A 89 28.98 0.40 -14.56
CA TYR A 89 29.77 1.15 -15.54
C TYR A 89 31.00 1.79 -14.91
N ASP A 90 32.10 1.77 -15.66
CA ASP A 90 33.18 2.72 -15.46
C ASP A 90 32.84 3.97 -16.28
N ILE A 91 32.61 5.10 -15.61
CA ILE A 91 32.22 6.36 -16.26
C ILE A 91 33.47 7.21 -16.47
N THR A 92 33.80 7.49 -17.73
CA THR A 92 34.92 8.36 -18.09
C THR A 92 34.42 9.75 -18.46
N PHE A 93 34.90 10.76 -17.76
CA PHE A 93 34.64 12.17 -18.02
C PHE A 93 35.79 12.79 -18.80
N ARG A 94 35.48 13.76 -19.66
CA ARG A 94 36.45 14.54 -20.42
C ARG A 94 36.05 16.01 -20.46
N ALA A 95 36.96 16.88 -20.05
CA ALA A 95 36.87 18.32 -20.28
C ALA A 95 37.84 18.73 -21.39
N THR A 96 37.38 19.57 -22.33
CA THR A 96 38.19 20.15 -23.41
C THR A 96 38.15 21.66 -23.31
N ASP A 97 39.30 22.33 -23.34
CA ASP A 97 39.38 23.79 -23.37
C ASP A 97 39.11 24.36 -24.78
N THR A 98 39.13 25.69 -24.94
CA THR A 98 38.94 26.35 -26.24
C THR A 98 40.11 26.20 -27.21
N ALA A 99 41.29 25.81 -26.72
CA ALA A 99 42.48 25.53 -27.53
C ALA A 99 42.57 24.05 -27.99
N GLY A 100 41.72 23.19 -27.43
CA GLY A 100 41.64 21.76 -27.71
C GLY A 100 42.42 20.86 -26.75
N SER A 101 43.03 21.38 -25.69
CA SER A 101 43.68 20.55 -24.66
C SER A 101 42.62 19.84 -23.80
N GLN A 102 42.94 18.65 -23.31
CA GLN A 102 41.97 17.76 -22.66
C GLN A 102 42.46 17.21 -21.33
N THR A 103 41.52 17.05 -20.40
CA THR A 103 41.70 16.30 -19.15
C THR A 103 40.63 15.23 -19.04
N THR A 104 41.02 14.01 -18.67
CA THR A 104 40.10 12.88 -18.46
C THR A 104 40.19 12.33 -17.05
N GLN A 105 39.07 11.80 -16.55
CA GLN A 105 38.98 11.12 -15.26
C GLN A 105 37.96 9.99 -15.37
N THR A 106 38.29 8.81 -14.86
CA THR A 106 37.39 7.65 -14.84
C THR A 106 36.98 7.32 -13.41
N ILE A 107 35.67 7.19 -13.18
CA ILE A 107 35.09 6.73 -11.92
C ILE A 107 34.63 5.28 -12.12
N PRO A 108 35.23 4.30 -11.40
CA PRO A 108 34.93 2.90 -11.62
C PRO A 108 33.70 2.43 -10.85
N GLY A 109 33.03 1.41 -11.39
CA GLY A 109 32.03 0.64 -10.67
C GLY A 109 30.72 1.37 -10.33
N VAL A 110 30.40 2.46 -11.00
CA VAL A 110 29.14 3.19 -10.81
C VAL A 110 27.99 2.30 -11.24
N ILE A 111 26.99 2.15 -10.38
CA ILE A 111 25.79 1.36 -10.64
C ILE A 111 24.73 2.30 -11.20
N VAL A 112 24.27 2.08 -12.42
CA VAL A 112 23.11 2.79 -12.97
C VAL A 112 21.90 1.88 -12.82
N ASP A 113 20.91 2.30 -12.06
CA ASP A 113 19.67 1.56 -11.88
C ASP A 113 18.45 2.50 -11.91
N LYS A 114 17.66 2.42 -12.97
CA LYS A 114 16.50 3.30 -13.19
C LYS A 114 15.18 2.55 -13.08
N THR A 115 15.23 1.25 -12.79
CA THR A 115 14.07 0.38 -12.74
C THR A 115 13.57 0.32 -11.30
N ASN A 116 12.25 0.38 -11.13
CA ASN A 116 11.67 0.31 -9.80
C ASN A 116 11.54 -1.16 -9.37
N PRO A 117 11.68 -1.46 -8.07
CA PRO A 117 11.40 -2.79 -7.54
C PRO A 117 9.92 -3.14 -7.71
N VAL A 118 9.64 -4.44 -7.77
CA VAL A 118 8.30 -5.02 -7.88
C VAL A 118 7.93 -5.70 -6.56
N LEU A 119 6.70 -5.44 -6.10
CA LEU A 119 6.13 -6.02 -4.88
C LEU A 119 4.81 -6.75 -5.19
N ASN A 120 4.71 -8.00 -4.75
CA ASN A 120 3.48 -8.79 -4.79
C ASN A 120 3.15 -9.34 -3.39
N VAL A 121 2.02 -8.91 -2.81
CA VAL A 121 1.59 -9.37 -1.47
C VAL A 121 0.45 -10.38 -1.62
N THR A 122 0.61 -11.56 -1.01
CA THR A 122 -0.36 -12.67 -1.10
C THR A 122 -1.11 -12.90 0.22
N ASN A 123 -0.54 -12.53 1.36
CA ASN A 123 -1.16 -12.55 2.70
C ASN A 123 -0.88 -11.21 3.40
N PRO A 124 -1.82 -10.60 4.14
CA PRO A 124 -2.56 -11.26 5.23
C PRO A 124 -4.06 -11.55 4.98
N GLY A 125 -4.59 -11.35 3.77
CA GLY A 125 -6.05 -11.40 3.54
C GLY A 125 -6.74 -10.13 4.09
N THR A 126 -8.03 -10.21 4.44
CA THR A 126 -8.83 -9.04 4.86
C THR A 126 -9.19 -9.00 6.33
N ASN A 127 -9.33 -10.13 7.02
CA ASN A 127 -9.72 -10.18 8.44
C ASN A 127 -8.61 -10.83 9.25
N LEU A 128 -8.06 -10.08 10.20
CA LEU A 128 -6.86 -10.44 10.94
C LEU A 128 -7.19 -10.57 12.43
N SER A 129 -6.62 -11.57 13.08
CA SER A 129 -6.77 -11.79 14.52
C SER A 129 -5.56 -12.54 15.05
N GLY A 130 -5.05 -12.17 16.22
CA GLY A 130 -3.86 -12.80 16.81
C GLY A 130 -2.58 -12.55 16.00
N SER A 131 -1.71 -13.56 15.92
CA SER A 131 -0.45 -13.48 15.18
C SER A 131 -0.65 -13.83 13.70
N VAL A 132 -0.40 -12.86 12.83
CA VAL A 132 -0.66 -12.96 11.39
C VAL A 132 0.62 -12.73 10.58
N PRO A 133 1.06 -13.70 9.76
CA PRO A 133 2.19 -13.50 8.86
C PRO A 133 1.79 -12.68 7.64
N ILE A 134 2.57 -11.68 7.28
CA ILE A 134 2.47 -10.98 6.00
C ILE A 134 3.39 -11.72 5.03
N VAL A 135 2.83 -12.18 3.91
CA VAL A 135 3.54 -13.00 2.94
C VAL A 135 3.53 -12.32 1.58
N GLY A 136 4.68 -12.29 0.92
CA GLY A 136 4.80 -11.73 -0.40
C GLY A 136 6.15 -12.01 -1.05
N ASP A 137 6.25 -11.49 -2.26
CA ASP A 137 7.41 -11.57 -3.13
C ASP A 137 7.86 -10.14 -3.46
N ILE A 138 9.16 -9.88 -3.30
CA ILE A 138 9.81 -8.66 -3.74
C ILE A 138 10.88 -9.06 -4.75
N SER A 139 10.96 -8.35 -5.86
CA SER A 139 11.99 -8.57 -6.86
C SER A 139 12.47 -7.26 -7.45
N ASP A 140 13.74 -7.19 -7.78
CA ASP A 140 14.38 -6.09 -8.49
C ASP A 140 15.39 -6.64 -9.50
N ASN A 141 15.65 -5.89 -10.58
CA ASN A 141 16.62 -6.28 -11.62
C ASN A 141 18.07 -6.19 -11.14
N MET A 142 18.37 -5.36 -10.15
CA MET A 142 19.72 -5.20 -9.60
C MET A 142 19.78 -5.53 -8.11
N GLN A 143 19.07 -4.81 -7.23
CA GLN A 143 19.14 -5.06 -5.79
C GLN A 143 18.00 -4.41 -5.00
N ILE A 144 17.31 -5.18 -4.16
CA ILE A 144 16.11 -4.70 -3.44
C ILE A 144 16.40 -3.64 -2.39
N GLY A 145 17.60 -3.53 -1.81
CA GLY A 145 17.91 -2.56 -0.77
C GLY A 145 17.16 -2.80 0.54
N HIS A 146 15.95 -2.30 0.65
CA HIS A 146 15.11 -2.49 1.83
C HIS A 146 13.62 -2.43 1.52
N TYR A 147 12.82 -2.94 2.46
CA TYR A 147 11.39 -2.70 2.48
C TYR A 147 10.92 -2.31 3.87
N ARG A 148 9.76 -1.66 3.91
CA ARG A 148 9.14 -1.17 5.13
C ARG A 148 7.71 -1.66 5.21
N VAL A 149 7.35 -2.30 6.32
CA VAL A 149 6.00 -2.74 6.62
C VAL A 149 5.35 -1.72 7.54
N GLN A 150 4.21 -1.18 7.11
CA GLN A 150 3.52 -0.09 7.78
C GLN A 150 2.04 -0.41 7.97
N ILE A 151 1.52 -0.14 9.16
CA ILE A 151 0.09 -0.21 9.45
C ILE A 151 -0.36 1.17 9.92
N MET A 152 -1.49 1.61 9.40
CA MET A 152 -2.06 2.92 9.69
C MET A 152 -3.50 2.78 10.16
N SER A 153 -3.90 3.63 11.11
CA SER A 153 -5.29 3.81 11.52
C SER A 153 -5.88 5.05 10.85
N GLY A 154 -6.99 4.95 10.13
CA GLY A 154 -7.63 6.11 9.48
C GLY A 154 -8.19 5.78 8.11
N ALA A 155 -8.71 6.79 7.40
CA ALA A 155 -9.20 6.64 6.04
C ALA A 155 -8.04 6.61 5.02
N LEU A 156 -8.24 5.92 3.89
CA LEU A 156 -7.32 5.95 2.74
C LEU A 156 -7.05 7.40 2.27
N PRO A 157 -5.93 7.63 1.55
CA PRO A 157 -5.48 8.94 1.04
C PRO A 157 -6.57 9.89 0.50
N PRO A 158 -6.34 11.23 0.54
CA PRO A 158 -5.01 11.86 0.47
C PRO A 158 -4.35 12.18 1.82
N HIS A 159 -4.96 11.82 2.94
CA HIS A 159 -4.42 12.13 4.26
C HIS A 159 -3.48 11.03 4.75
N PHE A 160 -2.22 11.09 4.32
CA PHE A 160 -1.11 10.37 4.97
C PHE A 160 -0.48 11.29 6.01
N ALA A 161 -1.11 11.43 7.17
CA ALA A 161 -0.43 12.08 8.27
C ALA A 161 0.50 11.05 8.92
N LYS A 162 1.76 11.43 9.18
CA LYS A 162 2.70 10.59 9.95
C LYS A 162 2.12 10.18 11.32
N THR A 163 1.15 10.94 11.84
CA THR A 163 0.42 10.68 13.07
C THR A 163 -0.46 9.43 13.03
N ASP A 164 -0.86 8.98 11.84
CA ASP A 164 -1.78 7.84 11.65
C ASP A 164 -1.02 6.50 11.60
N LEU A 165 0.31 6.56 11.58
CA LEU A 165 1.20 5.41 11.51
C LEU A 165 1.35 4.77 12.90
N ILE A 166 0.77 3.58 13.06
CA ILE A 166 0.79 2.83 14.32
C ILE A 166 1.83 1.70 14.32
N TYR A 167 2.27 1.27 13.14
CA TYR A 167 3.31 0.27 12.97
C TYR A 167 4.23 0.65 11.82
N ASN A 168 5.54 0.49 11.99
CA ASN A 168 6.53 0.96 11.03
C ASN A 168 7.88 0.23 11.20
N GLN A 169 8.01 -0.94 10.58
CA GLN A 169 9.25 -1.73 10.62
C GLN A 169 10.01 -1.66 9.31
N LEU A 170 11.33 -1.63 9.39
CA LEU A 170 12.26 -1.58 8.27
C LEU A 170 13.07 -2.88 8.22
N PHE A 171 13.18 -3.47 7.04
CA PHE A 171 13.91 -4.69 6.78
C PHE A 171 14.86 -4.49 5.61
N THR A 172 16.14 -4.84 5.79
CA THR A 172 17.16 -4.76 4.74
C THR A 172 17.23 -6.08 3.98
N VAL A 173 17.37 -6.01 2.66
CA VAL A 173 17.45 -7.17 1.77
C VAL A 173 18.65 -7.02 0.85
N ASN A 174 19.69 -7.81 1.11
CA ASN A 174 20.85 -7.90 0.23
C ASN A 174 20.66 -9.02 -0.80
N ALA A 175 19.66 -8.85 -1.68
CA ALA A 175 19.33 -9.78 -2.75
C ALA A 175 18.50 -9.09 -3.84
N THR A 176 18.46 -9.69 -5.03
CA THR A 176 17.56 -9.30 -6.13
C THR A 176 16.14 -9.81 -5.93
N THR A 177 15.94 -10.83 -5.10
CA THR A 177 14.64 -11.44 -4.83
C THR A 177 14.51 -11.79 -3.36
N PHE A 178 13.31 -11.59 -2.82
CA PHE A 178 12.89 -12.07 -1.51
C PHE A 178 11.49 -12.65 -1.62
N SER A 179 11.28 -13.86 -1.13
CA SER A 179 9.97 -14.53 -1.14
C SER A 179 9.73 -15.21 0.20
N GLY A 180 8.55 -15.01 0.77
CA GLY A 180 8.15 -15.62 2.03
C GLY A 180 7.52 -14.62 2.98
N VAL A 181 7.80 -14.80 4.27
CA VAL A 181 7.24 -13.97 5.34
C VAL A 181 8.01 -12.65 5.38
N LEU A 182 7.34 -11.56 4.99
CA LEU A 182 7.84 -10.19 5.04
C LEU A 182 7.84 -9.65 6.48
N ASP A 183 6.83 -10.00 7.26
CA ASP A 183 6.72 -9.65 8.68
C ASP A 183 5.70 -10.56 9.37
N THR A 184 5.69 -10.59 10.70
CA THR A 184 4.64 -11.22 11.49
C THR A 184 4.08 -10.21 12.48
N ILE A 185 2.80 -9.89 12.30
CA ILE A 185 2.11 -8.87 13.10
C ILE A 185 1.29 -9.56 14.18
N ASP A 186 1.57 -9.23 15.44
CA ASP A 186 0.67 -9.55 16.55
C ASP A 186 -0.40 -8.46 16.66
N THR A 187 -1.62 -8.81 16.25
CA THR A 187 -2.76 -7.89 16.24
C THR A 187 -3.44 -7.77 17.60
N THR A 188 -3.07 -8.57 18.61
CA THR A 188 -3.79 -8.62 19.91
C THR A 188 -3.82 -7.30 20.68
N ALA A 189 -2.84 -6.42 20.45
CA ALA A 189 -2.78 -5.09 21.06
C ALA A 189 -3.52 -4.01 20.26
N PHE A 190 -4.01 -4.34 19.07
CA PHE A 190 -4.74 -3.42 18.19
C PHE A 190 -6.22 -3.47 18.58
N ALA A 191 -6.85 -2.29 18.57
CA ALA A 191 -8.30 -2.22 18.74
C ALA A 191 -9.02 -2.85 17.53
N ASP A 192 -10.22 -3.35 17.74
CA ASP A 192 -11.03 -3.85 16.64
C ASP A 192 -11.38 -2.68 15.70
N GLY A 193 -11.24 -2.89 14.40
CA GLY A 193 -11.47 -1.84 13.42
C GLY A 193 -10.78 -2.05 12.08
N THR A 194 -10.95 -1.08 11.18
CA THR A 194 -10.33 -1.08 9.85
C THR A 194 -9.00 -0.33 9.89
N TYR A 195 -7.99 -0.95 9.27
CA TYR A 195 -6.63 -0.43 9.13
C TYR A 195 -6.16 -0.58 7.68
N HIS A 196 -5.04 0.07 7.38
CA HIS A 196 -4.41 0.00 6.07
C HIS A 196 -2.98 -0.52 6.20
N LEU A 197 -2.72 -1.67 5.59
CA LEU A 197 -1.38 -2.22 5.41
C LEU A 197 -0.75 -1.58 4.18
N ARG A 198 0.43 -0.99 4.36
CA ARG A 198 1.28 -0.46 3.31
C ARG A 198 2.64 -1.14 3.39
N ILE A 199 3.14 -1.59 2.25
CA ILE A 199 4.53 -2.06 2.14
C ILE A 199 5.21 -1.19 1.10
N VAL A 200 6.33 -0.60 1.48
CA VAL A 200 7.17 0.24 0.61
C VAL A 200 8.45 -0.52 0.38
N THR A 201 8.79 -0.78 -0.88
CA THR A 201 10.05 -1.39 -1.29
C THR A 201 10.89 -0.33 -1.99
N MET A 202 12.17 -0.27 -1.68
CA MET A 202 13.11 0.70 -2.25
C MET A 202 14.45 0.01 -2.49
N ASP A 203 14.87 -0.02 -3.75
CA ASP A 203 16.14 -0.59 -4.19
C ASP A 203 17.36 0.12 -3.58
N GLU A 204 18.56 -0.42 -3.79
CA GLU A 204 19.81 0.19 -3.28
C GLU A 204 20.13 1.54 -3.94
N ALA A 205 19.69 1.77 -5.18
CA ALA A 205 19.87 3.07 -5.84
C ALA A 205 18.88 4.13 -5.30
N GLY A 206 17.77 3.70 -4.69
CA GLY A 206 16.72 4.56 -4.17
C GLY A 206 15.48 4.67 -5.07
N ASN A 207 15.32 3.85 -6.12
CA ASN A 207 14.01 3.75 -6.77
C ASN A 207 13.05 2.93 -5.90
N ASN A 208 11.77 3.31 -5.93
CA ASN A 208 10.75 2.72 -5.07
C ASN A 208 9.52 2.30 -5.86
N VAL A 209 8.78 1.32 -5.33
CA VAL A 209 7.49 0.93 -5.91
C VAL A 209 6.43 1.99 -5.64
N ASP A 210 5.48 2.14 -6.56
CA ASP A 210 4.27 2.93 -6.33
C ASP A 210 3.46 2.32 -5.17
N GLU A 211 3.00 3.19 -4.27
CA GLU A 211 2.42 2.81 -2.98
C GLU A 211 1.21 1.88 -3.14
N ARG A 212 1.29 0.64 -2.61
CA ARG A 212 0.17 -0.31 -2.59
C ARG A 212 -0.42 -0.42 -1.20
N TYR A 213 -1.74 -0.27 -1.12
CA TYR A 213 -2.53 -0.37 0.12
C TYR A 213 -3.41 -1.61 0.09
N VAL A 214 -3.40 -2.35 1.20
CA VAL A 214 -4.35 -3.43 1.46
C VAL A 214 -5.20 -3.00 2.66
N SER A 215 -6.52 -2.91 2.47
CA SER A 215 -7.44 -2.67 3.58
C SER A 215 -7.62 -3.96 4.36
N ILE A 216 -7.39 -3.88 5.67
CA ILE A 216 -7.47 -5.00 6.60
C ILE A 216 -8.42 -4.62 7.75
N THR A 217 -9.13 -5.60 8.28
CA THR A 217 -9.98 -5.47 9.46
C THR A 217 -9.36 -6.31 10.56
N ILE A 218 -9.12 -5.72 11.72
CA ILE A 218 -8.69 -6.43 12.91
C ILE A 218 -9.93 -6.72 13.75
N ASP A 219 -10.10 -7.98 14.13
CA ASP A 219 -11.15 -8.45 15.05
C ASP A 219 -10.54 -9.44 16.04
N ASN A 220 -10.23 -8.93 17.23
CA ASN A 220 -9.73 -9.72 18.35
C ASN A 220 -10.83 -10.06 19.35
N SER A 221 -12.10 -9.77 19.02
CA SER A 221 -13.21 -10.05 19.91
C SER A 221 -13.36 -11.57 20.08
N THR A 222 -13.31 -12.04 21.32
CA THR A 222 -13.59 -13.45 21.61
C THR A 222 -15.10 -13.65 21.63
N THR A 223 -15.59 -14.67 20.92
CA THR A 223 -17.00 -15.06 21.02
C THR A 223 -17.31 -15.38 22.49
N PRO A 224 -18.24 -14.65 23.15
CA PRO A 224 -18.54 -14.93 24.54
C PRO A 224 -19.11 -16.34 24.68
N SER A 225 -18.52 -17.14 25.56
CA SER A 225 -19.08 -18.43 25.95
C SER A 225 -20.26 -18.19 26.91
N PRO A 226 -21.39 -18.89 26.74
CA PRO A 226 -22.50 -18.79 27.69
C PRO A 226 -22.06 -19.29 29.06
N VAL A 227 -22.20 -18.46 30.09
CA VAL A 227 -21.91 -18.84 31.48
C VAL A 227 -23.21 -19.27 32.14
N ILE A 228 -23.33 -20.55 32.48
CA ILE A 228 -24.41 -21.04 33.34
C ILE A 228 -23.95 -20.83 34.79
N THR A 229 -24.58 -19.89 35.49
CA THR A 229 -24.36 -19.73 36.93
C THR A 229 -25.44 -20.54 37.66
N PRO A 230 -25.08 -21.55 38.49
CA PRO A 230 -26.07 -22.22 39.32
C PRO A 230 -26.70 -21.20 40.28
N GLY A 231 -28.03 -21.07 40.25
CA GLY A 231 -28.73 -20.30 41.27
C GLY A 231 -28.49 -20.94 42.64
N SER A 232 -28.05 -20.15 43.63
CA SER A 232 -27.93 -20.62 45.01
C SER A 232 -29.34 -20.78 45.61
N GLY A 233 -29.95 -21.93 45.37
CA GLY A 233 -31.19 -22.35 46.02
C GLY A 233 -30.94 -22.59 47.50
N GLY A 234 -31.21 -21.59 48.33
CA GLY A 234 -31.44 -21.80 49.76
C GLY A 234 -32.68 -22.67 49.94
N SER A 235 -32.48 -23.91 50.39
CA SER A 235 -33.58 -24.82 50.71
C SER A 235 -34.27 -24.37 51.98
N THR A 236 -35.40 -23.67 51.85
CA THR A 236 -36.51 -23.70 52.83
C THR A 236 -37.81 -23.29 52.14
N GLY A 237 -38.69 -24.27 51.87
CA GLY A 237 -40.15 -24.07 51.76
C GLY A 237 -40.69 -23.20 50.59
N SER A 238 -41.38 -23.86 49.66
CA SER A 238 -42.42 -23.27 48.78
C SER A 238 -42.11 -21.97 48.01
N GLY A 239 -40.97 -21.89 47.33
CA GLY A 239 -40.67 -20.80 46.39
C GLY A 239 -39.97 -21.30 45.15
N ASP A 240 -40.55 -21.00 43.99
CA ASP A 240 -40.05 -21.29 42.63
C ASP A 240 -38.66 -20.66 42.42
N ALA A 241 -37.60 -21.44 42.67
CA ALA A 241 -36.23 -21.05 42.36
C ALA A 241 -35.88 -21.50 40.93
N GLN A 242 -36.21 -20.66 39.96
CA GLN A 242 -35.84 -20.88 38.55
C GLN A 242 -34.33 -20.68 38.37
N PRO A 243 -33.60 -21.60 37.70
CA PRO A 243 -32.23 -21.33 37.29
C PRO A 243 -32.23 -20.16 36.30
N THR A 244 -31.44 -19.11 36.58
CA THR A 244 -31.27 -17.99 35.65
C THR A 244 -30.11 -18.31 34.71
N ILE A 245 -30.38 -18.40 33.40
CA ILE A 245 -29.36 -18.48 32.36
C ILE A 245 -29.10 -17.07 31.87
N THR A 246 -27.92 -16.53 32.15
CA THR A 246 -27.50 -15.21 31.66
C THR A 246 -26.58 -15.39 30.46
N PHE A 247 -26.96 -14.84 29.31
CA PHE A 247 -26.08 -14.75 28.15
C PHE A 247 -25.31 -13.43 28.21
N ALA A 248 -24.00 -13.45 27.98
CA ALA A 248 -23.26 -12.22 27.70
C ALA A 248 -23.68 -11.69 26.32
N ALA A 249 -23.78 -10.36 26.17
CA ALA A 249 -24.19 -9.74 24.92
C ALA A 249 -23.25 -10.16 23.78
N ALA A 250 -23.81 -10.66 22.67
CA ALA A 250 -23.05 -11.00 21.48
C ALA A 250 -22.51 -9.72 20.79
N PRO A 251 -21.36 -9.79 20.08
CA PRO A 251 -20.90 -8.71 19.21
C PRO A 251 -21.97 -8.34 18.17
N ALA A 252 -21.99 -7.07 17.76
CA ALA A 252 -22.92 -6.59 16.76
C ALA A 252 -22.75 -7.35 15.43
N GLY A 253 -23.81 -8.02 14.95
CA GLY A 253 -23.84 -8.68 13.64
C GLY A 253 -24.14 -10.18 13.64
N LEU A 254 -24.12 -10.85 14.80
CA LEU A 254 -24.58 -12.24 14.91
C LEU A 254 -26.10 -12.29 15.07
N ALA A 255 -26.80 -12.67 14.00
CA ALA A 255 -28.22 -13.02 14.06
C ALA A 255 -28.40 -14.16 15.07
N GLY A 256 -29.23 -13.93 16.09
CA GLY A 256 -29.37 -14.78 17.26
C GLY A 256 -29.43 -16.27 16.94
N GLY A 257 -28.42 -17.02 17.39
CA GLY A 257 -28.50 -18.47 17.46
C GLY A 257 -29.57 -18.86 18.46
N GLY A 258 -30.65 -19.48 17.97
CA GLY A 258 -31.73 -19.98 18.81
C GLY A 258 -31.22 -21.00 19.83
N ILE A 259 -31.68 -20.86 21.06
CA ILE A 259 -31.46 -21.81 22.14
C ILE A 259 -32.11 -23.16 21.81
N GLY A 260 -31.30 -24.19 21.60
CA GLY A 260 -31.76 -25.58 21.46
C GLY A 260 -31.60 -26.33 22.79
N PHE A 261 -32.69 -26.57 23.51
CA PHE A 261 -32.67 -27.49 24.65
C PHE A 261 -32.65 -28.93 24.12
N VAL A 262 -31.50 -29.61 24.23
CA VAL A 262 -31.39 -31.04 23.94
C VAL A 262 -31.59 -31.80 25.23
N GLY A 263 -32.79 -32.31 25.46
CA GLY A 263 -33.09 -33.16 26.59
C GLY A 263 -34.43 -33.87 26.43
N GLY A 264 -34.39 -35.18 26.19
CA GLY A 264 -35.56 -36.07 26.16
C GLY A 264 -36.17 -36.30 27.54
N ALA A 265 -36.55 -35.24 28.23
CA ALA A 265 -37.33 -35.30 29.45
C ALA A 265 -38.79 -34.98 29.11
N ASN A 266 -39.66 -35.95 29.36
CA ASN A 266 -41.11 -35.82 29.22
C ASN A 266 -41.59 -34.78 30.25
N LEU A 267 -41.71 -33.52 29.83
CA LEU A 267 -42.27 -32.47 30.68
C LEU A 267 -43.78 -32.66 30.71
N GLY A 268 -44.29 -33.06 31.87
CA GLY A 268 -45.73 -33.26 32.11
C GLY A 268 -46.55 -32.06 31.63
N ALA A 269 -47.74 -32.35 31.09
CA ALA A 269 -48.66 -31.38 30.52
C ALA A 269 -48.93 -30.22 31.51
N GLY A 270 -48.29 -29.07 31.27
CA GLY A 270 -48.43 -27.89 32.12
C GLY A 270 -47.44 -26.76 31.84
N ASN A 271 -46.28 -27.02 31.23
CA ASN A 271 -45.29 -25.98 30.98
C ASN A 271 -45.44 -25.36 29.58
N VAL A 272 -46.38 -24.41 29.42
CA VAL A 272 -46.46 -23.58 28.21
C VAL A 272 -45.53 -22.38 28.39
N LEU A 273 -44.33 -22.47 27.83
CA LEU A 273 -43.51 -21.30 27.56
C LEU A 273 -44.18 -20.56 26.40
N GLY A 274 -44.80 -19.41 26.69
CA GLY A 274 -45.39 -18.56 25.68
C GLY A 274 -44.32 -18.11 24.69
N ALA A 275 -44.41 -18.60 23.45
CA ALA A 275 -43.70 -17.98 22.34
C ALA A 275 -44.33 -16.59 22.12
N ASN A 276 -43.63 -15.53 22.54
CA ASN A 276 -43.98 -14.18 22.12
C ASN A 276 -43.61 -14.05 20.63
N THR A 277 -44.59 -14.24 19.76
CA THR A 277 -44.48 -14.01 18.32
C THR A 277 -44.98 -12.63 17.96
N ASP A 278 -44.42 -11.57 18.55
CA ASP A 278 -44.69 -10.19 18.12
C ASP A 278 -43.42 -9.54 17.57
N ASN A 279 -43.36 -9.57 16.24
CA ASN A 279 -43.08 -8.47 15.32
C ASN A 279 -41.83 -7.57 15.49
N ALA A 280 -41.24 -7.28 14.34
CA ALA A 280 -40.15 -6.35 14.09
C ALA A 280 -40.33 -4.97 14.74
N ASN A 281 -39.45 -4.58 15.66
CA ASN A 281 -38.74 -3.30 15.65
C ASN A 281 -37.72 -3.25 16.78
N ALA A 282 -36.64 -2.51 16.59
CA ALA A 282 -35.67 -2.20 17.64
C ALA A 282 -36.35 -1.52 18.83
N GLN A 283 -36.35 -2.18 19.99
CA GLN A 283 -36.60 -1.57 21.29
C GLN A 283 -35.53 -2.09 22.26
N THR A 284 -34.71 -1.16 22.72
CA THR A 284 -33.75 -1.32 23.81
C THR A 284 -34.50 -1.81 25.05
N GLN A 285 -34.37 -3.11 25.39
CA GLN A 285 -35.00 -3.64 26.58
C GLN A 285 -34.05 -3.47 27.77
N THR A 286 -34.15 -2.30 28.41
CA THR A 286 -33.71 -2.07 29.79
C THR A 286 -34.46 -3.00 30.73
N THR A 287 -33.70 -3.63 31.64
CA THR A 287 -34.11 -4.34 32.87
C THR A 287 -35.60 -4.24 33.23
N GLY A 288 -36.35 -5.31 32.97
CA GLY A 288 -37.73 -5.46 33.40
C GLY A 288 -38.08 -6.94 33.61
N SER A 289 -38.20 -7.35 34.87
CA SER A 289 -38.71 -8.65 35.29
C SER A 289 -40.21 -8.74 35.01
N THR A 290 -40.68 -9.78 34.31
CA THR A 290 -42.11 -10.08 34.17
C THR A 290 -42.40 -11.51 34.60
N SER A 291 -43.09 -11.65 35.74
CA SER A 291 -43.73 -12.87 36.25
C SER A 291 -45.17 -12.98 35.71
N SER A 292 -45.61 -14.15 35.25
CA SER A 292 -47.02 -14.40 34.92
C SER A 292 -47.57 -15.65 35.62
N THR A 293 -48.78 -15.50 36.20
CA THR A 293 -49.57 -16.52 36.89
C THR A 293 -50.58 -17.14 35.92
N SER A 294 -50.82 -18.46 35.97
CA SER A 294 -51.80 -19.14 35.11
C SER A 294 -52.96 -19.75 35.89
N THR A 295 -54.17 -19.64 35.34
CA THR A 295 -55.41 -20.32 35.78
C THR A 295 -55.85 -21.29 34.68
N THR A 296 -56.20 -22.52 35.05
CA THR A 296 -56.44 -23.68 34.20
C THR A 296 -57.83 -23.69 33.54
N GLY A 297 -57.89 -24.05 32.25
CA GLY A 297 -59.12 -24.40 31.53
C GLY A 297 -58.80 -25.09 30.21
N GLY A 298 -59.10 -26.39 30.10
CA GLY A 298 -58.61 -27.27 29.03
C GLY A 298 -59.40 -27.27 27.72
N THR A 299 -58.79 -27.84 26.67
CA THR A 299 -59.33 -28.84 25.72
C THR A 299 -58.22 -29.23 24.74
N ALA A 300 -57.92 -30.53 24.60
CA ALA A 300 -56.83 -31.04 23.75
C ALA A 300 -57.22 -31.03 22.25
N GLY A 301 -56.62 -30.13 21.48
CA GLY A 301 -56.72 -30.07 20.01
C GLY A 301 -55.47 -30.66 19.34
N ARG A 302 -55.64 -31.70 18.51
CA ARG A 302 -54.58 -32.34 17.75
C ARG A 302 -54.28 -31.49 16.50
N VAL A 303 -53.17 -30.74 16.47
CA VAL A 303 -52.78 -29.91 15.30
C VAL A 303 -51.87 -30.69 14.37
N LYS A 304 -52.29 -30.80 13.10
CA LYS A 304 -51.56 -31.41 11.99
C LYS A 304 -50.41 -30.48 11.60
N ALA A 305 -49.17 -30.98 11.55
CA ALA A 305 -48.04 -30.19 11.07
C ALA A 305 -48.19 -29.92 9.55
N THR A 306 -48.53 -28.70 9.19
CA THR A 306 -48.33 -28.16 7.84
C THR A 306 -47.12 -27.24 7.90
N SER A 307 -46.01 -27.66 7.29
CA SER A 307 -44.86 -26.79 7.03
C SER A 307 -45.24 -25.81 5.93
N ASP A 308 -45.71 -24.62 6.28
CA ASP A 308 -45.98 -23.56 5.30
C ASP A 308 -44.70 -22.76 5.07
N THR A 309 -43.82 -23.27 4.21
CA THR A 309 -42.56 -22.61 3.83
C THR A 309 -42.86 -21.51 2.81
N LYS A 310 -43.51 -20.43 3.23
CA LYS A 310 -43.59 -19.22 2.39
C LYS A 310 -42.26 -18.48 2.46
N ARG A 311 -41.35 -18.85 1.57
CA ARG A 311 -40.18 -18.02 1.22
C ARG A 311 -40.71 -16.70 0.65
N SER A 312 -40.56 -15.62 1.41
CA SER A 312 -40.78 -14.25 0.92
C SER A 312 -39.71 -13.95 -0.14
N TRP A 313 -40.13 -13.79 -1.39
CA TRP A 313 -39.28 -13.38 -2.53
C TRP A 313 -39.03 -11.86 -2.58
N VAL A 314 -39.25 -11.15 -1.48
CA VAL A 314 -39.08 -9.70 -1.45
C VAL A 314 -37.72 -9.40 -0.82
N SER A 315 -36.84 -8.76 -1.61
CA SER A 315 -35.72 -7.87 -1.20
C SER A 315 -34.30 -8.18 -1.71
N TYR A 316 -34.10 -8.97 -2.77
CA TYR A 316 -32.76 -9.04 -3.41
C TYR A 316 -32.48 -7.89 -4.40
N TRP A 317 -33.50 -7.16 -4.83
CA TRP A 317 -33.35 -6.10 -5.85
C TRP A 317 -32.77 -4.79 -5.30
N TYR A 318 -32.87 -4.54 -3.99
CA TYR A 318 -32.45 -3.27 -3.39
C TYR A 318 -30.92 -3.08 -3.39
N TYR A 319 -30.16 -4.17 -3.29
CA TYR A 319 -28.70 -4.14 -3.27
C TYR A 319 -28.08 -3.96 -4.66
N TRP A 320 -28.76 -4.40 -5.72
CA TRP A 320 -28.25 -4.35 -7.09
C TRP A 320 -28.75 -3.14 -7.89
N LEU A 321 -29.85 -2.50 -7.46
CA LEU A 321 -30.42 -1.34 -8.15
C LEU A 321 -29.44 -0.15 -8.26
N PRO A 322 -28.65 0.22 -7.22
CA PRO A 322 -27.69 1.32 -7.33
C PRO A 322 -26.54 1.01 -8.31
N ALA A 323 -26.03 -0.22 -8.29
CA ALA A 323 -24.98 -0.67 -9.19
C ALA A 323 -25.46 -0.73 -10.66
N LEU A 324 -26.70 -1.19 -10.87
CA LEU A 324 -27.33 -1.22 -12.19
C LEU A 324 -27.55 0.20 -12.74
N LEU A 325 -28.02 1.14 -11.91
CA LEU A 325 -28.20 2.54 -12.31
C LEU A 325 -26.86 3.24 -12.60
N ALA A 326 -25.81 2.95 -11.84
CA ALA A 326 -24.46 3.47 -12.10
C ALA A 326 -23.90 2.94 -13.43
N LEU A 327 -24.11 1.65 -13.74
CA LEU A 327 -23.68 1.04 -15.01
C LEU A 327 -24.41 1.66 -16.21
N ILE A 328 -25.72 1.89 -16.09
CA ILE A 328 -26.52 2.55 -17.13
C ILE A 328 -26.05 3.99 -17.33
N GLY A 329 -25.74 4.72 -16.26
CA GLY A 329 -25.18 6.08 -16.33
C GLY A 329 -23.83 6.11 -17.06
N LEU A 330 -22.94 5.16 -16.77
CA LEU A 330 -21.63 5.05 -17.44
C LEU A 330 -21.78 4.73 -18.93
N LEU A 331 -22.69 3.83 -19.30
CA LEU A 331 -22.98 3.48 -20.69
C LEU A 331 -23.55 4.67 -21.48
N LEU A 332 -24.44 5.47 -20.87
CA LEU A 332 -24.97 6.68 -21.50
C LEU A 332 -23.89 7.77 -21.68
N LEU A 333 -22.97 7.91 -20.71
CA LEU A 333 -21.85 8.84 -20.81
C LEU A 333 -20.88 8.43 -21.94
N LEU A 334 -20.58 7.14 -22.06
CA LEU A 334 -19.74 6.59 -23.13
C LEU A 334 -20.40 6.72 -24.50
N ALA A 335 -21.72 6.51 -24.59
CA ALA A 335 -22.48 6.70 -25.82
C ALA A 335 -22.50 8.19 -26.25
N LYS A 336 -22.62 9.12 -25.30
CA LYS A 336 -22.52 10.56 -25.57
C LYS A 336 -21.12 10.95 -26.06
N ARG A 337 -20.06 10.45 -25.41
CA ARG A 337 -18.67 10.68 -25.83
C ARG A 337 -18.34 10.14 -27.22
N ARG A 338 -18.94 9.03 -27.63
CA ARG A 338 -18.82 8.54 -29.02
C ARG A 338 -19.54 9.45 -30.00
N ARG A 339 -20.77 9.88 -29.68
CA ARG A 339 -21.56 10.78 -30.54
C ARG A 339 -20.89 12.15 -30.72
N ASP A 340 -20.24 12.68 -29.68
CA ASP A 340 -19.48 13.95 -29.76
C ASP A 340 -18.19 13.82 -30.59
N LYS A 341 -17.57 12.63 -30.63
CA LYS A 341 -16.41 12.34 -31.51
C LYS A 341 -16.83 12.19 -32.98
N ASP A 342 -17.98 11.59 -33.25
CA ASP A 342 -18.49 11.43 -34.61
C ASP A 342 -19.04 12.76 -35.18
N GLY A 343 -19.54 13.67 -34.31
CA GLY A 343 -19.99 15.01 -34.70
C GLY A 343 -18.87 15.99 -35.07
N GLN A 344 -17.64 15.78 -34.58
CA GLN A 344 -16.47 16.62 -34.91
C GLN A 344 -15.81 16.23 -36.25
N ASN A 345 -16.22 15.13 -36.88
CA ASN A 345 -15.62 14.61 -38.12
C ASN A 345 -16.45 14.90 -39.39
N THR A 346 -17.49 15.75 -39.30
CA THR A 346 -18.35 16.11 -40.45
C THR A 346 -18.35 17.60 -40.80
N THR A 347 -17.45 18.38 -40.20
CA THR A 347 -17.12 19.75 -40.65
C THR A 347 -15.62 19.87 -40.85
N ALA A 348 -15.14 19.27 -41.94
CA ALA A 348 -13.91 19.61 -42.64
C ALA A 348 -14.12 19.29 -44.12
#